data_AF-A0A961GTG6-F1
#
_entry.id   AF-A0A961GTG6-F1
#
_cell.length_a   1.000
_cell.length_b   1.000
_cell.length_c   1.000
_cell.angle_alpha   90.00
_cell.angle_beta   90.00
_cell.angle_gamma   90.00
#
_symmetry.space_group_name_H-M   'P 1'
#
loop_
_entity.id
_entity.type
_entity.pdbx_description
1 polymer ?
#
loop_
_entity_poly.entity_id
_entity_poly.type
_entity_poly.pdbx_seq_one_letter_code
_entity_poly.pdbx_strand_id
1 'polypeptide(L)'
;GPHAHDASGTGFPGIVTTPMPILVTDADELTELFHKARGDGRVQVAALTEVARQARSYERYLSDLARTPDAERDLVALCIAGPRNRVARLTKRLRLLGEDG
;
A
#
# COMPACT_ATOMS: atom_id res chain seq x y z
N GLY A 1 -7.30 10.66 -13.66
CA GLY A 1 -8.50 11.39 -14.10
C GLY A 1 -8.08 12.71 -14.73
N PRO A 2 -9.03 13.51 -15.25
CA PRO A 2 -8.73 14.85 -15.74
C PRO A 2 -8.30 15.78 -14.60
N HIS A 3 -7.63 16.89 -14.94
CA HIS A 3 -7.39 18.00 -14.01
C HIS A 3 -8.71 18.56 -13.48
N ALA A 4 -8.68 19.12 -12.28
CA ALA A 4 -9.84 19.73 -11.64
C ALA A 4 -9.49 21.12 -11.10
N HIS A 5 -10.50 21.94 -10.88
CA HIS A 5 -10.37 23.22 -10.20
C HIS A 5 -11.23 23.21 -8.94
N ASP A 6 -10.76 23.84 -7.86
CA ASP A 6 -11.62 24.13 -6.71
C ASP A 6 -12.58 25.30 -6.99
N ALA A 7 -13.44 25.61 -6.02
CA ALA A 7 -14.40 26.72 -6.13
C ALA A 7 -13.74 28.11 -6.22
N SER A 8 -12.46 28.23 -5.88
CA SER A 8 -11.67 29.47 -5.97
C SER A 8 -10.86 29.56 -7.28
N GLY A 9 -10.89 28.51 -8.12
CA GLY A 9 -10.18 28.42 -9.39
C GLY A 9 -8.79 27.77 -9.31
N THR A 10 -8.32 27.34 -8.14
CA THR A 10 -7.02 26.66 -7.97
C THR A 10 -7.02 25.34 -8.75
N GLY A 11 -6.05 25.16 -9.65
CA GLY A 11 -5.92 23.94 -10.44
C GLY A 11 -5.23 22.81 -9.68
N PHE A 12 -5.77 21.60 -9.79
CA PHE A 12 -5.23 20.38 -9.23
C PHE A 12 -4.97 19.34 -10.35
N PRO A 13 -3.82 18.65 -10.32
CA PRO A 13 -3.60 17.48 -11.15
C PRO A 13 -4.69 16.43 -10.96
N GLY A 14 -5.08 15.77 -12.04
CA GLY A 14 -6.01 14.65 -11.94
C GLY A 14 -5.39 13.49 -11.17
N ILE A 15 -6.19 12.86 -10.30
CA ILE A 15 -5.77 11.71 -9.49
C ILE A 15 -6.36 10.39 -10.01
N VAL A 16 -6.03 9.27 -9.37
CA VAL A 16 -6.65 7.97 -9.63
C VAL A 16 -8.18 8.06 -9.52
N THR A 17 -8.89 7.43 -10.46
CA THR A 17 -10.37 7.39 -10.46
C THR A 17 -10.93 6.18 -9.70
N THR A 18 -10.05 5.27 -9.30
CA THR A 18 -10.41 4.09 -8.50
C THR A 18 -10.31 4.46 -7.02
N PRO A 19 -11.31 4.11 -6.18
CA PRO A 19 -11.21 4.31 -4.74
C PRO A 19 -10.00 3.60 -4.15
N MET A 20 -9.21 4.33 -3.35
CA MET A 20 -8.03 3.81 -2.64
C MET A 20 -8.15 4.12 -1.14
N PRO A 21 -8.91 3.31 -0.36
CA PRO A 21 -8.99 3.51 1.08
C PRO A 21 -7.64 3.24 1.74
N ILE A 22 -7.28 4.06 2.73
CA ILE A 22 -6.10 3.84 3.57
C ILE A 22 -6.58 3.13 4.83
N LEU A 23 -6.14 1.89 5.00
CA LEU A 23 -6.54 1.03 6.12
C LEU A 23 -5.38 0.88 7.11
N VAL A 24 -5.70 0.70 8.38
CA VAL A 24 -4.72 0.54 9.45
C VAL A 24 -4.81 -0.83 10.11
N THR A 25 -3.64 -1.32 10.53
CA THR A 25 -3.42 -2.58 11.22
C THR A 25 -2.08 -2.52 11.96
N ASP A 26 -1.79 -3.51 12.81
CA ASP A 26 -0.47 -3.67 13.43
C ASP A 26 0.52 -4.39 12.50
N ALA A 27 1.79 -4.46 12.92
CA ALA A 27 2.87 -5.01 12.11
C ALA A 27 2.75 -6.52 11.85
N ASP A 28 2.24 -7.27 12.82
CA ASP A 28 2.07 -8.72 12.72
C ASP A 28 0.98 -9.05 11.69
N GLU A 29 -0.17 -8.38 11.81
CA GLU A 29 -1.28 -8.54 10.87
C GLU A 29 -0.94 -8.01 9.46
N LEU A 30 -0.10 -6.96 9.35
CA LEU A 30 0.43 -6.50 8.07
C LEU A 30 1.29 -7.57 7.39
N THR A 31 2.17 -8.23 8.14
CA THR A 31 3.03 -9.32 7.65
C THR A 31 2.20 -10.53 7.22
N GLU A 32 1.21 -10.92 8.03
CA GLU A 32 0.27 -11.98 7.63
C GLU A 32 -0.50 -11.63 6.35
N LEU A 33 -0.94 -10.38 6.23
CA LEU A 33 -1.67 -9.88 5.07
C LEU A 33 -0.80 -9.94 3.81
N PHE A 34 0.49 -9.60 3.92
CA PHE A 34 1.45 -9.74 2.83
C PHE A 34 1.52 -11.18 2.33
N HIS A 35 1.72 -12.16 3.22
CA HIS A 35 1.81 -13.57 2.83
C HIS A 35 0.50 -14.07 2.20
N LYS A 36 -0.66 -13.75 2.80
CA LYS A 36 -1.99 -14.13 2.28
C LYS A 36 -2.23 -13.55 0.89
N ALA A 37 -1.87 -12.28 0.68
CA ALA A 37 -2.07 -11.60 -0.60
C ALA A 37 -1.08 -12.11 -1.67
N ARG A 38 0.19 -12.38 -1.33
CA ARG A 38 1.18 -12.95 -2.25
C ARG A 38 0.82 -14.37 -2.71
N GLY A 39 0.14 -15.15 -1.86
CA GLY A 39 -0.39 -16.46 -2.21
C GLY A 39 -1.64 -16.44 -3.11
N ASP A 40 -2.28 -15.28 -3.29
CA ASP A 40 -3.46 -15.13 -4.14
C ASP A 40 -3.07 -14.60 -5.53
N GLY A 41 -2.92 -15.49 -6.51
CA GLY A 41 -2.54 -15.13 -7.89
C GLY A 41 -3.52 -14.23 -8.65
N ARG A 42 -4.61 -13.79 -8.01
CA ARG A 42 -5.60 -12.86 -8.57
C ARG A 42 -5.44 -11.42 -8.07
N VAL A 43 -4.50 -11.16 -7.17
CA VAL A 43 -4.19 -9.81 -6.69
C VAL A 43 -2.73 -9.48 -6.95
N GLN A 44 -2.46 -8.19 -7.13
CA GLN A 44 -1.13 -7.63 -7.15
C GLN A 44 -0.82 -7.02 -5.78
N VAL A 45 0.42 -7.18 -5.34
CA VAL A 45 0.89 -6.67 -4.05
C VAL A 45 2.15 -5.87 -4.28
N ALA A 46 2.14 -4.61 -3.87
CA ALA A 46 3.34 -3.80 -3.70
C ALA A 46 3.55 -3.58 -2.20
N ALA A 47 4.79 -3.77 -1.76
CA ALA A 47 5.16 -3.66 -0.36
C ALA A 47 6.15 -2.51 -0.17
N LEU A 48 5.92 -1.69 0.85
CA LEU A 48 6.89 -0.73 1.35
C LEU A 48 7.57 -1.36 2.56
N THR A 49 8.84 -1.71 2.41
CA THR A 49 9.71 -2.18 3.51
C THR A 49 10.38 -0.97 4.18
N GLU A 50 10.94 -1.18 5.37
CA GLU A 50 11.79 -0.17 6.02
C GLU A 50 12.98 0.24 5.15
N VAL A 51 13.58 -0.70 4.43
CA VAL A 51 14.66 -0.42 3.46
C VAL A 51 14.20 0.58 2.39
N ALA A 52 13.01 0.34 1.81
CA ALA A 52 12.44 1.24 0.82
C ALA A 52 12.11 2.62 1.42
N ARG A 53 11.59 2.68 2.64
CA ARG A 53 11.26 3.93 3.34
C ARG A 53 12.50 4.78 3.65
N GLN A 54 13.63 4.16 3.95
CA GLN A 54 14.87 4.84 4.29
C GLN A 54 15.70 5.25 3.06
N ALA A 55 15.51 4.58 1.92
CA ALA A 55 16.21 4.91 0.71
C ALA A 55 15.93 6.35 0.23
N ARG A 56 16.97 7.03 -0.23
CA ARG A 56 16.88 8.40 -0.78
C ARG A 56 16.81 8.44 -2.30
N SER A 57 17.04 7.30 -2.94
CA SER A 57 16.89 7.10 -4.39
C SER A 57 16.47 5.65 -4.66
N TYR A 58 15.98 5.40 -5.87
CA TYR A 58 15.55 4.06 -6.25
C TYR A 58 16.74 3.10 -6.39
N GLU A 59 17.88 3.57 -6.91
CA GLU A 59 19.11 2.78 -7.03
C GLU A 59 19.61 2.35 -5.65
N ARG A 60 19.56 3.25 -4.67
CA ARG A 60 19.93 2.93 -3.29
C ARG A 60 18.96 1.93 -2.68
N TYR A 61 17.65 2.08 -2.91
CA TYR A 61 16.67 1.08 -2.51
C TYR A 61 17.01 -0.31 -3.06
N LEU A 62 17.30 -0.43 -4.36
CA LEU A 62 17.63 -1.73 -4.97
C LEU A 62 18.91 -2.33 -4.38
N SER A 63 19.96 -1.51 -4.21
CA SER A 63 21.23 -1.92 -3.64
C SER A 63 21.11 -2.38 -2.18
N ASP A 64 20.38 -1.61 -1.37
CA ASP A 64 20.18 -1.92 0.05
C ASP A 64 19.26 -3.14 0.21
N LEU A 65 18.17 -3.23 -0.56
CA LEU A 65 17.25 -4.37 -0.51
C LEU A 65 17.94 -5.68 -0.88
N ALA A 66 18.80 -5.69 -1.91
CA ALA A 66 19.54 -6.87 -2.32
C ALA A 66 20.47 -7.43 -1.21
N ARG A 67 20.78 -6.63 -0.19
CA ARG A 67 21.64 -6.98 0.94
C ARG A 67 20.88 -7.23 2.23
N THR A 68 19.55 -7.04 2.24
CA THR A 68 18.71 -7.23 3.42
C THR A 68 17.97 -8.56 3.34
N PRO A 69 18.32 -9.55 4.19
CA PRO A 69 17.54 -10.78 4.30
C PRO A 69 16.19 -10.51 4.98
N ASP A 70 15.18 -11.31 4.63
CA ASP A 70 13.85 -11.30 5.27
C ASP A 70 13.21 -9.90 5.38
N ALA A 71 13.40 -9.04 4.37
CA ALA A 71 12.93 -7.64 4.38
C ALA A 71 11.40 -7.51 4.53
N GLU A 72 10.64 -8.58 4.28
CA GLU A 72 9.22 -8.68 4.54
C GLU A 72 8.84 -8.74 6.03
N ARG A 73 9.81 -8.89 6.95
CA ARG A 73 9.55 -8.80 8.40
C ARG A 73 9.43 -7.36 8.90
N ASP A 74 9.98 -6.40 8.14
CA ASP A 74 9.97 -4.97 8.47
C ASP A 74 9.08 -4.20 7.48
N LEU A 75 7.86 -4.68 7.28
CA LEU A 75 6.88 -4.02 6.41
C LEU A 75 6.30 -2.78 7.07
N VAL A 76 6.23 -1.70 6.29
CA VAL A 76 5.63 -0.41 6.68
C VAL A 76 4.23 -0.28 6.12
N ALA A 77 4.04 -0.68 4.86
CA ALA A 77 2.75 -0.59 4.18
C ALA A 77 2.61 -1.61 3.05
N LEU A 78 1.37 -1.92 2.70
CA LEU A 78 1.01 -2.73 1.54
C LEU A 78 0.00 -1.99 0.67
N CYS A 79 0.21 -2.08 -0.65
CA CYS A 79 -0.81 -1.76 -1.65
C CYS A 79 -1.28 -3.07 -2.29
N ILE A 80 -2.58 -3.36 -2.19
CA ILE A 80 -3.19 -4.56 -2.75
C ILE A 80 -4.22 -4.15 -3.80
N ALA A 81 -4.01 -4.57 -5.04
CA ALA A 81 -4.88 -4.26 -6.17
C ALA A 81 -5.41 -5.53 -6.85
N GLY A 82 -6.68 -5.55 -7.22
CA GLY A 82 -7.30 -6.72 -7.87
C GLY A 82 -8.82 -6.69 -7.80
N PRO A 83 -9.49 -7.82 -8.08
CA PRO A 83 -10.94 -7.90 -8.03
C PRO A 83 -11.48 -7.52 -6.65
N ARG A 84 -12.53 -6.69 -6.61
CA ARG A 84 -13.11 -6.12 -5.38
C ARG A 84 -13.38 -7.17 -4.30
N ASN A 85 -13.93 -8.32 -4.67
CA ASN A 85 -14.24 -9.40 -3.73
C ASN A 85 -12.99 -10.04 -3.10
N ARG A 86 -11.85 -10.08 -3.82
CA ARG A 86 -10.58 -10.60 -3.31
C ARG A 86 -9.94 -9.61 -2.36
N VAL A 87 -9.85 -8.35 -2.77
CA VAL A 87 -9.31 -7.26 -1.93
C VAL A 87 -10.15 -7.13 -0.65
N ALA A 88 -11.48 -7.04 -0.76
CA ALA A 88 -12.36 -6.94 0.39
C ALA A 88 -12.23 -8.14 1.34
N ARG A 89 -12.08 -9.36 0.83
CA ARG A 89 -11.88 -10.54 1.69
C ARG A 89 -10.60 -10.43 2.52
N LEU A 90 -9.54 -9.87 1.96
CA LEU A 90 -8.25 -9.66 2.63
C LEU A 90 -8.33 -8.55 3.67
N THR A 91 -9.11 -7.49 3.41
CA THR A 91 -9.04 -6.23 4.15
C THR A 91 -10.29 -5.85 4.95
N LYS A 92 -11.43 -6.54 4.81
CA LYS A 92 -12.73 -6.17 5.42
C LYS A 92 -12.76 -5.98 6.93
N ARG A 93 -11.77 -6.51 7.65
CA ARG A 93 -11.66 -6.42 9.11
C ARG A 93 -10.79 -5.25 9.58
N LEU A 94 -10.04 -4.65 8.65
CA LEU A 94 -9.17 -3.52 8.94
C LEU A 94 -10.01 -2.25 9.02
N ARG A 95 -9.61 -1.34 9.91
CA ARG A 95 -10.27 -0.05 10.09
C ARG A 95 -9.75 0.96 9.07
N LEU A 96 -10.57 1.93 8.69
CA LEU A 96 -10.13 3.06 7.89
C LEU A 96 -9.25 3.98 8.76
N LEU A 97 -8.18 4.51 8.18
CA LEU A 97 -7.35 5.50 8.85
C LEU A 97 -8.20 6.74 9.17
N GLY A 98 -8.23 7.13 10.44
CA GLY A 98 -8.98 8.30 10.91
C GLY A 98 -10.44 8.03 11.28
N GLU A 99 -10.90 6.79 11.25
CA GLU A 99 -12.13 6.40 11.96
C GLU A 99 -11.82 6.27 13.46
N ASP A 100 -12.59 6.98 14.30
CA ASP A 100 -12.55 6.80 15.76
C ASP A 100 -13.03 5.38 16.11
N GLY A 101 -12.27 4.71 16.96
CA GLY A 101 -12.52 3.32 17.41
C GLY A 101 -13.56 3.20 18.50
#